data_AF-W0Q6X5-F1
#
_entry.id   AF-W0Q6X5-F1
#
_cell.length_a   1.000
_cell.length_b   1.000
_cell.length_c   1.000
_cell.angle_alpha   90.00
_cell.angle_beta   90.00
_cell.angle_gamma   90.00
#
_symmetry.space_group_name_H-M   'P 1'
#
loop_
_entity.id
_entity.type
_entity.pdbx_description
1 polymer ?
#
loop_
_entity_poly.entity_id
_entity_poly.type
_entity_poly.pdbx_seq_one_letter_code
_entity_poly.pdbx_strand_id
1 'polypeptide(L)'
;MIPAIENEQYMLLIDNDVPIAYCSWADLSLEAEVKYIKDISSLTPEEWQSGDRRWIIDWVAPFGHSQLLYKKMCQKYPDTLVRSIRFYPKQKELGKIAYFKGGNLDKKTAKKCFDTYQEELGAALKNEFNFTK
;
A
#
# COMPACT_ATOMS: atom_id res chain seq x y z
N MET A 1 -6.09 11.77 -1.88
CA MET A 1 -7.54 11.53 -2.07
C MET A 1 -7.97 11.70 -3.52
N ILE A 2 -7.76 12.86 -4.17
CA ILE A 2 -8.22 13.08 -5.57
C ILE A 2 -7.78 11.96 -6.54
N PRO A 3 -6.49 11.57 -6.60
CA PRO A 3 -6.08 10.48 -7.49
C PRO A 3 -6.73 9.13 -7.19
N ALA A 4 -7.09 8.87 -5.92
CA ALA A 4 -7.79 7.65 -5.54
C ALA A 4 -9.18 7.58 -6.17
N ILE A 5 -9.89 8.72 -6.19
CA ILE A 5 -11.24 8.83 -6.75
C ILE A 5 -11.19 8.76 -8.26
N GLU A 6 -10.29 9.53 -8.89
CA GLU A 6 -10.12 9.57 -10.35
C GLU A 6 -9.77 8.20 -10.94
N ASN A 7 -8.95 7.41 -10.23
CA ASN A 7 -8.57 6.06 -10.65
C ASN A 7 -9.51 4.95 -10.13
N GLU A 8 -10.59 5.30 -9.41
CA GLU A 8 -11.46 4.32 -8.73
C GLU A 8 -10.72 3.36 -7.77
N GLN A 9 -9.58 3.80 -7.25
CA GLN A 9 -8.70 3.05 -6.36
C GLN A 9 -8.96 3.35 -4.89
N TYR A 10 -10.23 3.26 -4.51
CA TYR A 10 -10.66 3.43 -3.13
C TYR A 10 -11.80 2.47 -2.76
N MET A 11 -12.00 2.32 -1.46
CA MET A 11 -13.16 1.65 -0.89
C MET A 11 -13.68 2.53 0.23
N LEU A 12 -14.97 2.88 0.15
CA LEU A 12 -15.72 3.57 1.19
C LEU A 12 -16.79 2.62 1.71
N LEU A 13 -16.79 2.37 3.02
CA LEU A 13 -17.86 1.63 3.68
C LEU A 13 -18.82 2.64 4.31
N ILE A 14 -20.10 2.46 4.04
CA ILE A 14 -21.19 3.30 4.52
C ILE A 14 -22.13 2.43 5.34
N ASP A 15 -22.56 2.93 6.49
CA ASP A 15 -23.61 2.35 7.32
C ASP A 15 -24.59 3.47 7.72
N ASN A 16 -25.89 3.25 7.49
CA ASN A 16 -26.94 4.26 7.71
C ASN A 16 -26.59 5.65 7.12
N ASP A 17 -26.15 5.68 5.86
CA ASP A 17 -25.72 6.88 5.13
C ASP A 17 -24.50 7.62 5.73
N VAL A 18 -23.83 7.02 6.72
CA VAL A 18 -22.61 7.57 7.34
C VAL A 18 -21.38 6.79 6.90
N PRO A 19 -20.31 7.46 6.44
CA PRO A 19 -19.05 6.79 6.12
C PRO A 19 -18.38 6.27 7.39
N ILE A 20 -18.22 4.95 7.49
CA ILE A 20 -17.67 4.27 8.68
C ILE A 20 -16.22 3.84 8.52
N ALA A 21 -15.74 3.68 7.29
CA ALA A 21 -14.36 3.34 6.97
C ALA A 21 -14.00 3.70 5.52
N TYR A 22 -12.73 4.03 5.29
CA TYR A 22 -12.19 4.37 3.98
C TYR A 22 -10.77 3.79 3.85
N CYS A 23 -10.46 3.27 2.67
CA CYS A 23 -9.07 3.08 2.27
C CYS A 23 -8.86 3.43 0.79
N SER A 24 -7.62 3.77 0.46
CA SER A 24 -7.15 3.96 -0.91
C SER A 24 -5.89 3.13 -1.15
N TRP A 25 -5.62 2.81 -2.42
CA TRP A 25 -4.41 2.11 -2.80
C TRP A 25 -3.83 2.66 -4.10
N ALA A 26 -2.54 2.47 -4.29
CA ALA A 26 -1.83 2.74 -5.53
C ALA A 26 -1.15 1.45 -6.02
N ASP A 27 -1.17 1.22 -7.33
CA ASP A 27 -0.49 0.11 -7.98
C ASP A 27 0.75 0.67 -8.67
N LEU A 28 1.90 0.54 -7.99
CA LEU A 28 3.12 1.26 -8.35
C LEU A 28 4.03 0.41 -9.24
N SER A 29 4.84 1.06 -10.06
CA SER A 29 6.08 0.48 -10.57
C SER A 29 7.13 0.42 -9.46
N LEU A 30 8.25 -0.30 -9.67
CA LEU A 30 9.37 -0.27 -8.74
C LEU A 30 9.98 1.13 -8.59
N GLU A 31 10.02 1.90 -9.68
CA GLU A 31 10.54 3.28 -9.69
C GLU A 31 9.65 4.23 -8.86
N ALA A 32 8.33 4.19 -9.09
CA ALA A 32 7.37 4.98 -8.31
C ALA A 32 7.32 4.53 -6.84
N GLU A 33 7.52 3.23 -6.57
CA GLU A 33 7.64 2.71 -5.21
C GLU A 33 8.86 3.28 -4.48
N VAL A 34 10.04 3.31 -5.12
CA VAL A 34 11.25 3.89 -4.54
C VAL A 34 11.02 5.35 -4.15
N LYS A 35 10.39 6.12 -5.04
CA LYS A 35 10.00 7.52 -4.81
C LYS A 35 9.05 7.65 -3.62
N TYR A 36 7.99 6.84 -3.59
CA TYR A 36 6.99 6.82 -2.51
C TYR A 36 7.58 6.46 -1.14
N ILE A 37 8.50 5.49 -1.07
CA ILE A 37 9.12 5.08 0.20
C ILE A 37 10.02 6.16 0.79
N LYS A 38 10.66 6.96 -0.07
CA LYS A 38 11.49 8.10 0.36
C LYS A 38 10.63 9.26 0.85
N ASP A 39 9.54 9.54 0.14
CA ASP A 39 8.58 10.58 0.49
C ASP A 39 7.17 10.10 0.16
N ILE A 40 6.37 9.85 1.21
CA ILE A 40 5.00 9.34 1.06
C ILE A 40 4.03 10.35 0.40
N SER A 41 4.44 11.60 0.23
CA SER A 41 3.67 12.64 -0.45
C SER A 41 4.07 12.86 -1.91
N SER A 42 5.05 12.09 -2.40
CA SER A 42 5.68 12.32 -3.71
C SER A 42 4.91 11.78 -4.92
N LEU A 43 3.89 10.94 -4.72
CA LEU A 43 3.15 10.29 -5.81
C LEU A 43 2.34 11.30 -6.62
N THR A 44 2.56 11.34 -7.94
CA THR A 44 1.70 12.07 -8.89
C THR A 44 0.46 11.24 -9.24
N PRO A 45 -0.61 11.85 -9.78
CA PRO A 45 -1.82 11.11 -10.17
C PRO A 45 -1.55 9.95 -11.15
N GLU A 46 -0.63 10.13 -12.09
CA GLU A 46 -0.28 9.13 -13.12
C GLU A 46 0.48 7.94 -12.50
N GLU A 47 1.20 8.15 -11.41
CA GLU A 47 1.97 7.10 -10.75
C GLU A 47 1.08 6.10 -10.00
N TRP A 48 -0.20 6.42 -9.73
CA TRP A 48 -1.15 5.56 -9.00
C TRP A 48 -1.47 4.24 -9.74
N GLN A 49 -1.24 4.18 -11.05
CA GLN A 49 -1.45 3.02 -11.92
C GLN A 49 -0.18 2.63 -12.69
N SER A 50 0.99 2.98 -12.17
CA SER A 50 2.26 2.78 -12.87
C SER A 50 2.75 1.33 -12.92
N GLY A 51 2.16 0.40 -12.16
CA GLY A 51 2.59 -1.00 -12.16
C GLY A 51 1.63 -1.95 -11.45
N ASP A 52 2.18 -3.00 -10.84
CA ASP A 52 1.44 -4.10 -10.19
C ASP A 52 1.72 -4.23 -8.69
N ARG A 53 2.50 -3.28 -8.14
CA ARG A 53 2.98 -3.30 -6.77
C ARG A 53 2.03 -2.53 -5.87
N ARG A 54 0.99 -3.20 -5.38
CA ARG A 54 -0.05 -2.54 -4.59
C ARG A 54 0.42 -2.05 -3.22
N TRP A 55 0.16 -0.77 -2.94
CA TRP A 55 0.37 -0.10 -1.66
C TRP A 55 -0.93 0.52 -1.15
N ILE A 56 -1.21 0.37 0.14
CA ILE A 56 -2.21 1.19 0.83
C ILE A 56 -1.64 2.57 1.06
N ILE A 57 -2.35 3.58 0.57
CA ILE A 57 -2.02 4.99 0.76
C ILE A 57 -2.73 5.52 2.00
N ASP A 58 -4.06 5.33 2.07
CA ASP A 58 -4.87 5.71 3.22
C ASP A 58 -5.57 4.49 3.84
N TRP A 59 -5.59 4.41 5.18
CA TRP A 59 -6.38 3.43 5.93
C TRP A 59 -7.04 4.09 7.13
N VAL A 60 -8.34 4.36 7.03
CA VAL A 60 -9.09 5.17 7.99
C VAL A 60 -10.34 4.40 8.43
N ALA A 61 -10.41 4.04 9.71
CA ALA A 61 -11.56 3.34 10.29
C ALA A 61 -11.79 3.79 11.75
N PRO A 62 -12.25 5.04 11.96
CA PRO A 62 -12.25 5.70 13.27
C PRO A 62 -13.20 5.04 14.27
N PHE A 63 -14.24 4.34 13.81
CA PHE A 63 -15.28 3.75 14.65
C PHE A 63 -15.08 2.24 14.89
N GLY A 64 -13.85 1.72 14.74
CA GLY A 64 -13.54 0.31 15.00
C GLY A 64 -13.78 -0.66 13.83
N HIS A 65 -14.20 -0.16 12.66
CA HIS A 65 -14.51 -0.98 11.48
C HIS A 65 -13.29 -1.46 10.67
N SER A 66 -12.08 -1.37 11.23
CA SER A 66 -10.84 -1.73 10.54
C SER A 66 -10.83 -3.21 10.07
N GLN A 67 -11.34 -4.12 10.90
CA GLN A 67 -11.44 -5.55 10.54
C GLN A 67 -12.47 -5.82 9.45
N LEU A 68 -13.57 -5.07 9.44
CA LEU A 68 -14.57 -5.15 8.38
C LEU A 68 -13.97 -4.66 7.05
N LEU A 69 -13.28 -3.52 7.06
CA LEU A 69 -12.58 -2.98 5.90
C LEU A 69 -11.53 -3.97 5.36
N TYR A 70 -10.75 -4.56 6.26
CA TYR A 70 -9.80 -5.63 5.93
C TYR A 70 -10.47 -6.81 5.23
N LYS A 71 -11.56 -7.35 5.80
CA LYS A 71 -12.31 -8.45 5.19
C LYS A 71 -12.82 -8.09 3.80
N LYS A 72 -13.38 -6.89 3.62
CA LYS A 72 -13.87 -6.41 2.32
C LYS A 72 -12.76 -6.26 1.30
N MET A 73 -11.59 -5.76 1.71
CA MET A 73 -10.41 -5.68 0.83
C MET A 73 -9.90 -7.06 0.40
N CYS A 74 -9.80 -8.02 1.33
CA CYS A 74 -9.43 -9.40 1.00
C CYS A 74 -10.44 -10.11 0.09
N GLN A 75 -11.71 -9.71 0.11
CA GLN A 75 -12.74 -10.19 -0.80
C GLN A 75 -12.66 -9.53 -2.19
N LYS A 76 -12.40 -8.22 -2.25
CA LYS A 76 -12.23 -7.49 -3.52
C LYS A 76 -10.98 -7.96 -4.27
N TYR A 77 -9.92 -8.28 -3.53
CA TYR A 77 -8.61 -8.66 -4.07
C TYR A 77 -8.12 -9.98 -3.46
N PRO A 78 -8.74 -11.11 -3.82
CA PRO A 78 -8.48 -12.38 -3.16
C PRO A 78 -7.10 -12.96 -3.47
N ASP A 79 -6.51 -12.59 -4.61
CA ASP A 79 -5.22 -13.12 -5.11
C ASP A 79 -4.09 -12.08 -5.04
N THR A 80 -4.31 -10.94 -4.38
CA THR A 80 -3.34 -9.84 -4.38
C THR A 80 -2.59 -9.75 -3.05
N LEU A 81 -1.29 -9.52 -3.12
CA LEU A 81 -0.48 -9.08 -1.99
C LEU A 81 -0.44 -7.55 -1.99
N VAL A 82 -0.67 -6.96 -0.83
CA VAL A 82 -0.68 -5.51 -0.67
C VAL A 82 0.21 -5.12 0.49
N ARG A 83 0.89 -3.98 0.37
CA ARG A 83 1.80 -3.45 1.38
C ARG A 83 1.29 -2.14 1.97
N SER A 84 1.80 -1.80 3.14
CA SER A 84 1.55 -0.52 3.81
C SER A 84 2.79 -0.15 4.62
N ILE A 85 3.09 1.14 4.70
CA ILE A 85 4.17 1.65 5.54
C ILE A 85 3.57 2.37 6.75
N ARG A 86 4.16 2.16 7.92
CA ARG A 86 3.81 2.89 9.14
C ARG A 86 5.06 3.50 9.76
N PHE A 87 5.02 4.81 9.97
CA PHE A 87 6.05 5.53 10.71
C PHE A 87 5.68 5.57 12.19
N TYR A 88 6.64 5.28 13.06
CA TYR A 88 6.42 5.38 14.49
C TYR A 88 6.80 6.79 14.97
N PRO A 89 5.93 7.50 15.72
CA PRO A 89 6.20 8.88 16.15
C PRO A 89 7.51 9.05 16.92
N LYS A 90 7.94 7.99 17.65
CA LYS A 90 9.17 7.96 18.45
C LYS A 90 10.42 7.55 17.65
N GLN A 91 10.27 7.08 16.42
CA GLN A 91 11.34 6.63 15.53
C GLN A 91 11.03 7.09 14.10
N LYS A 92 11.13 8.41 13.87
CA LYS A 92 10.74 9.03 12.60
C LYS A 92 11.52 8.49 11.40
N GLU A 93 12.70 7.92 11.63
CA GLU A 93 13.58 7.36 10.59
C GLU A 93 13.30 5.88 10.28
N LEU A 94 12.49 5.19 11.09
CA LEU A 94 12.19 3.76 10.92
C LEU A 94 10.72 3.57 10.54
N GLY A 95 10.48 3.42 9.24
CA GLY A 95 9.22 2.95 8.69
C GLY A 95 9.13 1.42 8.77
N LYS A 96 8.03 0.88 9.30
CA LYS A 96 7.75 -0.55 9.21
C LYS A 96 6.84 -0.82 8.02
N ILE A 97 7.36 -1.58 7.06
CA ILE A 97 6.56 -2.12 5.96
C ILE A 97 5.85 -3.38 6.47
N ALA A 98 4.54 -3.38 6.41
CA ALA A 98 3.70 -4.55 6.62
C ALA A 98 3.09 -4.98 5.29
N TYR A 99 2.75 -6.26 5.17
CA TYR A 99 1.95 -6.77 4.06
C TYR A 99 0.72 -7.49 4.57
N PHE A 100 -0.28 -7.54 3.70
CA PHE A 100 -1.44 -8.38 3.85
C PHE A 100 -1.71 -9.09 2.53
N LYS A 101 -2.38 -10.23 2.66
CA LYS A 101 -2.70 -11.11 1.53
C LYS A 101 -4.21 -11.16 1.33
N GLY A 102 -4.62 -11.32 0.08
CA GLY A 102 -5.99 -11.70 -0.24
C GLY A 102 -6.42 -13.03 0.37
N GLY A 103 -7.73 -13.30 0.32
CA GLY A 103 -8.32 -14.51 0.90
C GLY A 103 -7.77 -15.81 0.31
N ASN A 104 -7.48 -15.83 -1.00
CA ASN A 104 -7.09 -17.02 -1.74
C ASN A 104 -5.58 -17.29 -1.75
N LEU A 105 -4.75 -16.28 -1.49
CA LEU A 105 -3.29 -16.49 -1.39
C LEU A 105 -2.94 -17.33 -0.17
N ASP A 106 -2.14 -18.38 -0.35
CA ASP A 106 -1.55 -19.08 0.78
C ASP A 106 -0.42 -18.25 1.43
N LYS A 107 -0.12 -18.55 2.70
CA LYS A 107 0.88 -17.78 3.46
C LYS A 107 2.29 -17.87 2.87
N LYS A 108 2.66 -19.02 2.28
CA LYS A 108 4.01 -19.26 1.76
C LYS A 108 4.22 -18.48 0.47
N THR A 109 3.26 -18.51 -0.44
CA THR A 109 3.30 -17.74 -1.69
C THR A 109 3.29 -16.24 -1.42
N ALA A 110 2.41 -15.77 -0.51
CA ALA A 110 2.39 -14.38 -0.10
C ALA A 110 3.72 -13.93 0.50
N LYS A 111 4.30 -14.71 1.42
CA LYS A 111 5.61 -14.39 2.01
C LYS A 111 6.72 -14.35 0.95
N LYS A 112 6.75 -15.31 0.03
CA LYS A 112 7.75 -15.33 -1.05
C LYS A 112 7.64 -14.10 -1.95
N CYS A 113 6.42 -13.75 -2.37
CA CYS A 113 6.15 -12.55 -3.16
C CYS A 113 6.60 -11.28 -2.41
N PHE A 114 6.26 -11.17 -1.12
CA PHE A 114 6.72 -10.06 -0.28
C PHE A 114 8.25 -9.98 -0.20
N ASP A 115 8.94 -11.10 -0.03
CA ASP A 115 10.40 -11.14 0.07
C ASP A 115 11.06 -10.68 -1.22
N THR A 116 10.61 -11.19 -2.36
CA THR A 116 11.07 -10.72 -3.69
C THR A 116 10.88 -9.22 -3.83
N TYR A 117 9.71 -8.71 -3.45
CA TYR A 117 9.46 -7.28 -3.49
C TYR A 117 10.39 -6.46 -2.58
N GLN A 118 10.71 -6.95 -1.38
CA GLN A 118 11.66 -6.29 -0.47
C GLN A 118 13.10 -6.32 -0.99
N GLU A 119 13.51 -7.44 -1.60
CA GLU A 119 14.84 -7.58 -2.19
C GLU A 119 15.04 -6.60 -3.35
N GLU A 120 14.06 -6.53 -4.26
CA GLU A 120 14.05 -5.60 -5.40
C GLU A 120 14.08 -4.13 -4.93
N LEU A 121 13.21 -3.78 -3.98
CA LEU A 121 13.17 -2.43 -3.40
C LEU A 121 14.50 -2.08 -2.71
N GLY A 122 15.06 -3.00 -1.92
CA GLY A 122 16.34 -2.80 -1.25
C GLY A 122 17.51 -2.63 -2.22
N ALA A 123 17.51 -3.38 -3.32
CA ALA A 123 18.51 -3.24 -4.38
C ALA A 123 18.37 -1.90 -5.12
N ALA A 124 17.15 -1.51 -5.49
CA ALA A 124 16.88 -0.24 -6.18
C ALA A 124 17.26 0.97 -5.32
N LEU A 125 16.92 0.95 -4.03
CA LEU A 125 17.31 2.00 -3.08
C LEU A 125 18.84 2.12 -3.01
N LYS A 126 19.57 1.01 -2.85
CA LYS A 126 21.04 1.01 -2.80
C LYS A 126 21.68 1.55 -4.09
N ASN A 127 21.14 1.18 -5.24
CA ASN A 127 21.67 1.62 -6.53
C ASN A 127 21.57 3.14 -6.67
N GLU A 128 20.43 3.76 -6.36
CA GLU A 128 20.30 5.22 -6.41
C GLU A 128 21.25 5.95 -5.46
N PHE A 129 21.47 5.42 -4.24
CA PHE A 129 22.44 6.02 -3.32
C PHE A 129 23.87 6.00 -3.85
N ASN A 130 24.22 5.03 -4.71
CA ASN A 130 25.54 4.97 -5.33
C ASN A 130 25.69 5.96 -6.50
N PHE A 131 24.60 6.47 -7.09
CA PHE A 131 24.64 7.50 -8.14
C PHE A 131 24.68 8.94 -7.59
N THR A 132 24.36 9.14 -6.30
CA THR A 132 24.42 10.47 -5.64
C THR A 132 25.76 10.76 -4.94
N LYS A 133 26.78 9.91 -5.12
CA LYS A 133 28.17 10.13 -4.67
C LYS A 133 29.09 10.40 -5.86
#